data_AF-A0A9K3L4R1-F1
#
_entry.id   AF-A0A9K3L4R1-F1
#
_cell.length_a   1.000
_cell.length_b   1.000
_cell.length_c   1.000
_cell.angle_alpha   90.00
_cell.angle_beta   90.00
_cell.angle_gamma   90.00
#
_symmetry.space_group_name_H-M   'P 1'
#
loop_
_entity.id
_entity.type
_entity.pdbx_description
1 polymer ?
#
loop_
_entity_poly.entity_id
_entity_poly.type
_entity_poly.pdbx_seq_one_letter_code
_entity_poly.pdbx_strand_id
1 'polypeptide(L)'
;MRSMYPHPDDGMDSTDGEVRETRLMRSRSEDALKQLKVNYASIPSERLLAPASSLHRQDENSQTAKQTPKTMPYSPSRRRDRNRNGIALWYCPQTNDEGDSVANSDEGEDEFEFVVHAKDRLLGKTNHFDLPNSPERGFRATTFSVFSMSRPYMRAMHASWICFFASYSVQFAMAPLLPQLELSLKLSKQDIWLSNVWMVVGGIPMRFILGPLCDTHGPRFVMCIMLLACAIPCALSGLLIFNLPSLLFVRFIIGSMDAFVPSQCWITTMFVRECTGTIMAIVAGLGASGSAFSQLLVGFLFDGWSKWTNGDDDLAWKLTLIFPAAFALFVATWAYFNSDDCPLGNFLDVKRAGLMLERSAVDSFRSGVVNLNSWLLCVQYAFSSGVDTTLCNGIAMYYHVTYHEKISRIGAIAALYGCSALWARGLGGYISDKIGNRFSLAGRLWVHFLFMITQGGANIWFARSEELNASLFAMTIFSILIQISTGTCYGIVPFIDSANTGSVAGIVGGGGNVGAVVLGLVFMCNEYQRAFEIMSCCTIASALLTPFIAVKGYKGMLFGKDDHDDPSRKQQSPLLVPKMRHSPHFVKLKRRPHK
;
A
#
# COMPACT_ATOMS: atom_id res chain seq x y z
N MET A 1 -5.26 38.82 -60.60
CA MET A 1 -5.86 40.16 -60.45
C MET A 1 -5.54 40.66 -59.03
N ARG A 2 -4.46 41.45 -58.87
CA ARG A 2 -4.46 42.84 -58.35
C ARG A 2 -5.30 43.01 -57.08
N SER A 3 -4.68 43.08 -55.89
CA SER A 3 -4.09 44.26 -55.18
C SER A 3 -5.02 44.62 -54.01
N MET A 4 -4.58 44.94 -52.79
CA MET A 4 -3.83 46.15 -52.41
C MET A 4 -3.54 46.07 -50.90
N TYR A 5 -2.35 46.49 -50.48
CA TYR A 5 -2.06 47.01 -49.12
C TYR A 5 -2.67 48.41 -48.95
N PRO A 6 -2.94 48.87 -47.70
CA PRO A 6 -1.96 49.78 -47.05
C PRO A 6 -1.87 49.69 -45.50
N HIS A 7 -0.67 49.96 -44.95
CA HIS A 7 -0.42 50.60 -43.63
C HIS A 7 -0.55 52.14 -43.79
N PRO A 8 -0.65 53.04 -42.75
CA PRO A 8 0.04 53.01 -41.43
C PRO A 8 -0.69 53.65 -40.19
N ASP A 9 -0.02 53.54 -39.02
CA ASP A 9 0.08 54.39 -37.80
C ASP A 9 -1.13 55.02 -37.05
N ASP A 10 -1.31 54.62 -35.77
CA ASP A 10 -1.11 55.47 -34.55
C ASP A 10 -1.85 54.89 -33.30
N GLY A 11 -1.20 54.86 -32.12
CA GLY A 11 -1.91 54.94 -30.82
C GLY A 11 -1.57 53.92 -29.69
N MET A 12 -0.53 54.25 -28.91
CA MET A 12 -0.42 54.21 -27.44
C MET A 12 -0.81 53.00 -26.56
N ASP A 13 0.20 52.55 -25.79
CA ASP A 13 0.23 52.25 -24.35
C ASP A 13 -0.87 51.39 -23.71
N SER A 14 -0.54 50.12 -23.44
CA SER A 14 -1.24 49.32 -22.42
C SER A 14 -0.38 48.30 -21.66
N THR A 15 0.95 48.29 -21.82
CA THR A 15 1.82 47.29 -21.18
C THR A 15 2.62 47.78 -19.97
N ASP A 16 2.52 49.06 -19.60
CA ASP A 16 3.21 49.62 -18.42
C ASP A 16 2.38 49.59 -17.12
N GLY A 17 1.08 49.28 -17.20
CA GLY A 17 0.19 49.21 -16.03
C GLY A 17 0.40 47.94 -15.17
N GLU A 18 0.44 46.78 -15.81
CA GLU A 18 0.53 45.49 -15.10
C GLU A 18 1.90 45.27 -14.45
N VAL A 19 2.99 45.72 -15.09
CA VAL A 19 4.35 45.60 -14.56
C VAL A 19 4.58 46.53 -13.34
N ARG A 20 3.87 47.67 -13.31
CA ARG A 20 3.95 48.63 -12.20
C ARG A 20 3.15 48.16 -10.98
N GLU A 21 2.00 47.50 -11.18
CA GLU A 21 1.25 46.88 -10.07
C GLU A 21 1.97 45.67 -9.46
N THR A 22 2.63 44.83 -10.27
CA THR A 22 3.42 43.70 -9.72
C THR A 22 4.65 44.17 -8.94
N ARG A 23 5.28 45.29 -9.34
CA ARG A 23 6.38 45.90 -8.56
C ARG A 23 5.91 46.53 -7.25
N LEU A 24 4.74 47.18 -7.24
CA LEU A 24 4.15 47.79 -6.03
C LEU A 24 3.71 46.73 -5.01
N MET A 25 3.17 45.60 -5.47
CA MET A 25 2.83 44.45 -4.62
C MET A 25 4.07 43.80 -3.99
N ARG A 26 5.18 43.72 -4.74
CA ARG A 26 6.46 43.15 -4.26
C ARG A 26 7.18 44.08 -3.28
N SER A 27 7.09 45.40 -3.47
CA SER A 27 7.61 46.40 -2.53
C SER A 27 6.84 46.38 -1.19
N ARG A 28 5.51 46.27 -1.23
CA ARG A 28 4.69 46.20 -0.01
C ARG A 28 4.90 44.91 0.80
N SER A 29 5.22 43.79 0.15
CA SER A 29 5.51 42.53 0.84
C SER A 29 6.91 42.54 1.49
N GLU A 30 7.89 43.19 0.87
CA GLU A 30 9.23 43.35 1.44
C GLU A 30 9.27 44.33 2.62
N ASP A 31 8.46 45.40 2.61
CA ASP A 31 8.34 46.32 3.74
C ASP A 31 7.58 45.69 4.93
N ALA A 32 6.59 44.83 4.66
CA ALA A 32 5.93 44.03 5.69
C ALA A 32 6.88 42.99 6.33
N LEU A 33 7.79 42.41 5.54
CA LEU A 33 8.83 41.49 6.01
C LEU A 33 9.95 42.19 6.80
N LYS A 34 10.26 43.45 6.48
CA LYS A 34 11.18 44.28 7.28
C LYS A 34 10.56 44.72 8.60
N GLN A 35 9.27 45.07 8.64
CA GLN A 35 8.58 45.40 9.89
C GLN A 35 8.43 44.17 10.82
N LEU A 36 8.28 42.97 10.27
CA LEU A 36 8.26 41.72 11.06
C LEU A 36 9.64 41.33 11.62
N LYS A 37 10.74 41.73 10.96
CA LYS A 37 12.12 41.48 11.45
C LYS A 37 12.59 42.45 12.53
N VAL A 38 11.97 43.63 12.67
CA VAL A 38 12.32 44.61 13.73
C VAL A 38 11.74 44.23 15.10
N ASN A 39 10.69 43.39 15.16
CA ASN A 39 10.02 43.03 16.42
C ASN A 39 10.56 41.77 17.13
N TYR A 40 11.66 41.15 16.67
CA TYR A 40 12.28 39.98 17.32
C TYR A 40 13.75 40.17 17.72
N ALA A 41 14.23 41.41 17.80
CA ALA A 41 15.56 41.73 18.30
C ALA A 41 15.48 42.60 19.56
N SER A 42 15.05 42.02 20.68
CA SER A 42 15.40 42.54 22.01
C SER A 42 15.20 41.45 23.07
N ILE A 43 16.30 40.87 23.53
CA ILE A 43 16.69 40.73 24.95
C ILE A 43 18.08 40.04 24.97
N PRO A 44 19.04 40.51 25.78
CA PRO A 44 20.47 40.21 25.60
C PRO A 44 20.91 38.92 26.28
N SER A 45 21.90 38.29 25.66
CA SER A 45 22.88 37.38 26.24
C SER A 45 23.85 38.12 27.17
N GLU A 46 24.02 37.69 28.43
CA GLU A 46 25.33 37.59 29.11
C GLU A 46 25.25 37.00 30.54
N ARG A 47 25.92 35.85 30.71
CA ARG A 47 26.82 35.40 31.81
C ARG A 47 26.77 33.87 31.89
N LEU A 48 27.57 33.17 31.09
CA LEU A 48 28.97 32.75 31.36
C LEU A 48 29.09 31.78 32.55
N LEU A 49 29.38 30.50 32.19
CA LEU A 49 30.44 29.59 32.71
C LEU A 49 30.52 29.39 34.24
N ALA A 50 30.69 28.22 34.85
CA ALA A 50 31.01 26.81 34.53
C ALA A 50 31.07 26.08 35.93
N PRO A 51 31.69 24.91 36.11
CA PRO A 51 31.45 23.57 35.55
C PRO A 51 31.16 22.51 36.64
N ALA A 52 30.93 21.28 36.19
CA ALA A 52 30.89 20.05 36.99
C ALA A 52 32.21 19.76 37.74
N SER A 53 32.12 19.15 38.94
CA SER A 53 32.80 17.87 39.30
C SER A 53 32.71 17.52 40.80
N SER A 54 32.72 16.20 41.04
CA SER A 54 33.20 15.46 42.24
C SER A 54 32.26 15.17 43.44
N LEU A 55 31.94 13.86 43.55
CA LEU A 55 32.18 12.93 44.68
C LEU A 55 31.71 13.19 46.13
N HIS A 56 31.29 12.06 46.75
CA HIS A 56 30.94 11.75 48.16
C HIS A 56 29.49 12.06 48.61
N ARG A 57 28.64 11.07 48.95
CA ARG A 57 28.61 10.01 50.00
C ARG A 57 28.05 10.53 51.34
N GLN A 58 27.15 9.74 51.93
CA GLN A 58 26.47 9.86 53.25
C GLN A 58 25.28 10.83 53.29
N ASP A 59 24.27 10.68 54.12
CA ASP A 59 23.53 9.59 54.80
C ASP A 59 22.40 10.33 55.55
N GLU A 60 21.35 9.60 55.93
CA GLU A 60 20.45 9.92 57.07
C GLU A 60 19.39 11.05 57.04
N ASN A 61 18.14 10.57 57.09
CA ASN A 61 17.11 10.80 58.12
C ASN A 61 16.43 12.17 58.35
N SER A 62 15.10 12.04 58.48
CA SER A 62 14.17 12.76 59.39
C SER A 62 13.76 14.18 58.99
N GLN A 63 12.59 14.74 59.30
CA GLN A 63 11.29 14.30 59.82
C GLN A 63 10.38 15.54 59.69
N THR A 64 9.08 15.31 59.45
CA THR A 64 7.90 16.10 59.92
C THR A 64 7.89 17.64 59.91
N ALA A 65 6.84 18.23 59.33
CA ALA A 65 5.84 19.00 60.11
C ALA A 65 4.62 19.39 59.26
N LYS A 66 3.44 19.11 59.82
CA LYS A 66 2.11 19.58 59.41
C LYS A 66 1.94 21.06 59.77
N GLN A 67 1.17 21.82 58.99
CA GLN A 67 0.20 22.81 59.48
C GLN A 67 -0.66 23.40 58.34
N THR A 68 -1.95 23.04 58.35
CA THR A 68 -3.09 23.87 57.93
C THR A 68 -3.62 24.57 59.20
N PRO A 69 -4.41 25.69 59.18
CA PRO A 69 -5.68 25.77 58.42
C PRO A 69 -6.25 27.19 58.07
N LYS A 70 -7.47 27.18 57.47
CA LYS A 70 -8.55 28.22 57.45
C LYS A 70 -8.36 29.47 56.56
N THR A 71 -9.36 30.13 55.94
CA THR A 71 -10.78 29.96 55.48
C THR A 71 -11.16 31.30 54.79
N MET A 72 -11.70 31.29 53.56
CA MET A 72 -12.66 32.23 52.86
C MET A 72 -12.52 33.79 52.96
N PRO A 73 -13.33 34.60 52.24
CA PRO A 73 -13.54 34.75 50.79
C PRO A 73 -13.39 36.25 50.35
N TYR A 74 -13.40 36.58 49.04
CA TYR A 74 -13.98 37.80 48.41
C TYR A 74 -13.39 38.02 46.99
N SER A 75 -14.27 38.26 46.01
CA SER A 75 -13.98 38.85 44.69
C SER A 75 -14.02 40.40 44.82
N PRO A 76 -13.64 41.28 43.84
CA PRO A 76 -13.91 41.15 42.40
C PRO A 76 -12.86 41.78 41.43
N SER A 77 -13.21 41.75 40.14
CA SER A 77 -12.86 42.73 39.08
C SER A 77 -11.63 42.50 38.17
N ARG A 78 -11.99 42.05 36.97
CA ARG A 78 -11.38 42.19 35.62
C ARG A 78 -10.22 43.17 35.46
N ARG A 79 -9.13 42.67 34.85
CA ARG A 79 -8.55 43.26 33.63
C ARG A 79 -7.84 42.19 32.80
N ARG A 80 -8.22 42.13 31.51
CA ARG A 80 -7.61 41.33 30.45
C ARG A 80 -6.13 41.68 30.30
N ASP A 81 -5.27 40.68 30.19
CA ASP A 81 -4.28 40.67 29.12
C ASP A 81 -3.69 39.28 28.81
N ARG A 82 -3.15 39.21 27.60
CA ARG A 82 -2.83 38.06 26.74
C ARG A 82 -1.85 36.99 27.28
N ASN A 83 -1.96 35.84 26.60
CA ASN A 83 -0.87 34.96 26.12
C ASN A 83 -0.36 33.79 26.99
N ARG A 84 -0.29 32.64 26.29
CA ARG A 84 0.54 31.43 26.45
C ARG A 84 -0.03 30.21 27.20
N ASN A 85 -0.12 29.15 26.38
CA ASN A 85 0.29 27.75 26.62
C ASN A 85 -0.57 26.89 27.56
N GLY A 86 -1.32 25.97 26.94
CA GLY A 86 -1.84 24.77 27.59
C GLY A 86 -2.99 24.16 26.80
N ILE A 87 -2.70 23.31 25.81
CA ILE A 87 -3.73 22.46 25.19
C ILE A 87 -4.04 21.34 26.19
N ALA A 88 -4.96 21.63 27.11
CA ALA A 88 -5.70 20.64 27.87
C ALA A 88 -7.06 20.47 27.18
N LEU A 89 -7.23 19.39 26.44
CA LEU A 89 -8.51 19.00 25.84
C LEU A 89 -9.39 18.40 26.94
N TRP A 90 -10.25 19.22 27.53
CA TRP A 90 -11.54 18.81 28.08
C TRP A 90 -12.60 19.56 27.30
N TYR A 91 -13.31 18.87 26.41
CA TYR A 91 -14.51 19.39 25.78
C TYR A 91 -15.66 19.12 26.78
N CYS A 92 -16.15 20.18 27.40
CA CYS A 92 -17.46 20.24 28.05
C CYS A 92 -18.32 21.12 27.14
N PRO A 93 -19.51 20.70 26.66
CA PRO A 93 -20.35 21.56 25.86
C PRO A 93 -20.94 22.65 26.76
N GLN A 94 -20.65 23.93 26.45
CA GLN A 94 -21.39 25.05 27.02
C GLN A 94 -22.75 25.13 26.32
N THR A 95 -23.81 24.84 27.06
CA THR A 95 -25.19 25.17 26.70
C THR A 95 -25.38 26.68 26.84
N ASN A 96 -25.71 27.37 25.73
CA ASN A 96 -26.31 28.70 25.80
C ASN A 96 -27.79 28.51 26.15
N ASP A 97 -28.19 29.05 27.29
CA ASP A 97 -29.60 29.26 27.64
C ASP A 97 -30.20 30.31 26.71
N GLU A 98 -31.22 29.93 25.93
CA GLU A 98 -32.44 30.71 25.71
C GLU A 98 -33.42 29.88 24.85
N GLY A 99 -34.50 29.40 25.50
CA GLY A 99 -35.83 29.17 24.90
C GLY A 99 -35.99 28.05 23.87
N ASP A 100 -36.83 27.07 24.23
CA ASP A 100 -37.60 26.18 23.34
C ASP A 100 -36.89 24.95 22.73
N SER A 101 -36.79 23.88 23.54
CA SER A 101 -37.50 22.61 23.31
C SER A 101 -36.89 21.49 24.19
N VAL A 102 -37.73 20.83 24.97
CA VAL A 102 -37.38 19.57 25.63
C VAL A 102 -37.30 18.51 24.53
N ALA A 103 -36.08 18.26 24.04
CA ALA A 103 -35.75 17.15 23.15
C ALA A 103 -34.61 16.34 23.76
N ASN A 104 -34.98 15.15 24.28
CA ASN A 104 -34.18 13.96 24.56
C ASN A 104 -32.86 14.09 25.35
N SER A 105 -32.95 14.09 26.68
CA SER A 105 -31.84 13.71 27.56
C SER A 105 -31.58 12.20 27.58
N ASP A 106 -32.59 11.38 27.30
CA ASP A 106 -32.49 9.91 27.36
C ASP A 106 -31.71 9.31 26.17
N GLU A 107 -31.81 9.90 24.97
CA GLU A 107 -31.06 9.43 23.79
C GLU A 107 -29.53 9.62 23.93
N GLY A 108 -29.10 10.66 24.64
CA GLY A 108 -27.68 10.94 24.87
C GLY A 108 -27.03 10.03 25.90
N GLU A 109 -27.78 9.57 26.91
CA GLU A 109 -27.30 8.58 27.89
C GLU A 109 -27.23 7.18 27.27
N ASP A 110 -28.24 6.79 26.48
CA ASP A 110 -28.27 5.51 25.77
C ASP A 110 -27.13 5.39 24.73
N GLU A 111 -26.85 6.46 23.97
CA GLU A 111 -25.75 6.48 23.00
C GLU A 111 -24.38 6.41 23.70
N PHE A 112 -24.22 7.12 24.82
CA PHE A 112 -22.99 7.08 25.60
C PHE A 112 -22.74 5.69 26.22
N GLU A 113 -23.78 5.08 26.81
CA GLU A 113 -23.68 3.74 27.40
C GLU A 113 -23.38 2.68 26.33
N PHE A 114 -24.00 2.80 25.15
CA PHE A 114 -23.70 1.96 23.99
C PHE A 114 -22.22 2.06 23.56
N VAL A 115 -21.69 3.27 23.44
CA VAL A 115 -20.28 3.50 23.04
C VAL A 115 -19.31 2.94 24.08
N VAL A 116 -19.58 3.13 25.37
CA VAL A 116 -18.76 2.60 26.46
C VAL A 116 -18.76 1.06 26.45
N HIS A 117 -19.93 0.44 26.36
CA HIS A 117 -20.04 -1.01 26.31
C HIS A 117 -19.39 -1.61 25.04
N ALA A 118 -19.55 -0.94 23.89
CA ALA A 118 -18.89 -1.33 22.65
C ALA A 118 -17.36 -1.25 22.76
N LYS A 119 -16.84 -0.18 23.37
CA LYS A 119 -15.42 0.02 23.63
C LYS A 119 -14.85 -1.06 24.54
N ASP A 120 -15.51 -1.35 25.66
CA ASP A 120 -15.05 -2.38 26.60
C ASP A 120 -15.09 -3.78 25.98
N ARG A 121 -16.11 -4.09 25.17
CA ARG A 121 -16.19 -5.35 24.42
C ARG A 121 -15.02 -5.50 23.43
N LEU A 122 -14.66 -4.44 22.71
CA LEU A 122 -13.57 -4.47 21.74
C LEU A 122 -12.21 -4.57 22.43
N LEU A 123 -12.00 -3.82 23.51
CA LEU A 123 -10.77 -3.89 24.31
C LEU A 123 -10.66 -5.24 25.04
N GLY A 124 -11.77 -5.85 25.45
CA GLY A 124 -11.78 -7.19 26.05
C GLY A 124 -11.17 -8.27 25.14
N LYS A 125 -11.23 -8.10 23.82
CA LYS A 125 -10.58 -9.02 22.86
C LYS A 125 -9.07 -9.05 23.00
N THR A 126 -8.44 -7.99 23.49
CA THR A 126 -6.97 -7.92 23.59
C THR A 126 -6.40 -8.93 24.59
N ASN A 127 -7.22 -9.43 25.52
CA ASN A 127 -6.85 -10.45 26.50
C ASN A 127 -6.69 -11.85 25.88
N HIS A 128 -7.16 -12.05 24.64
CA HIS A 128 -7.20 -13.35 23.97
C HIS A 128 -6.33 -13.39 22.71
N PHE A 129 -5.33 -12.50 22.60
CA PHE A 129 -4.42 -12.50 21.46
C PHE A 129 -3.35 -13.59 21.59
N ASP A 130 -3.32 -14.49 20.60
CA ASP A 130 -2.37 -15.62 20.56
C ASP A 130 -0.92 -15.22 20.28
N LEU A 131 -0.69 -14.01 19.74
CA LEU A 131 0.65 -13.52 19.36
C LEU A 131 1.09 -12.31 20.21
N PRO A 132 2.40 -12.20 20.51
CA PRO A 132 2.99 -11.02 21.12
C PRO A 132 2.69 -9.77 20.29
N ASN A 133 2.08 -8.78 20.94
CA ASN A 133 1.61 -7.56 20.30
C ASN A 133 2.08 -6.30 21.05
N SER A 134 2.03 -5.16 20.36
CA SER A 134 2.47 -3.87 20.89
C SER A 134 1.26 -2.94 21.08
N PRO A 135 0.75 -2.75 22.31
CA PRO A 135 -0.38 -1.85 22.58
C PRO A 135 -0.14 -0.44 22.04
N GLU A 136 1.04 0.14 22.26
CA GLU A 136 1.40 1.50 21.80
C GLU A 136 1.32 1.69 20.27
N ARG A 137 1.38 0.59 19.51
CA ARG A 137 1.34 0.57 18.04
C ARG A 137 0.01 0.03 17.52
N GLY A 138 -1.07 0.17 18.31
CA GLY A 138 -2.41 -0.28 17.94
C GLY A 138 -2.59 -1.79 18.05
N PHE A 139 -1.98 -2.42 19.07
CA PHE A 139 -2.04 -3.87 19.26
C PHE A 139 -1.57 -4.66 18.03
N ARG A 140 -0.62 -4.14 17.25
CA ARG A 140 -0.06 -4.88 16.10
C ARG A 140 0.84 -6.01 16.59
N ALA A 141 0.82 -7.14 15.90
CA ALA A 141 1.67 -8.29 16.20
C ALA A 141 3.14 -7.98 15.86
N THR A 142 4.04 -8.38 16.77
CA THR A 142 5.50 -8.21 16.63
C THR A 142 6.17 -9.41 15.95
N THR A 143 5.53 -10.57 16.05
CA THR A 143 5.97 -11.84 15.47
C THR A 143 4.86 -12.44 14.62
N PHE A 144 5.22 -13.34 13.72
CA PHE A 144 4.27 -14.09 12.90
C PHE A 144 4.66 -15.57 12.88
N SER A 145 3.68 -16.43 12.64
CA SER A 145 3.87 -17.88 12.51
C SER A 145 3.11 -18.37 11.28
N VAL A 146 3.82 -18.60 10.18
CA VAL A 146 3.23 -18.86 8.84
C VAL A 146 2.26 -20.05 8.81
N PHE A 147 2.39 -21.00 9.72
CA PHE A 147 1.52 -22.19 9.78
C PHE A 147 0.34 -22.07 10.75
N SER A 148 0.23 -20.95 11.48
CA SER A 148 -0.89 -20.71 12.39
C SER A 148 -2.09 -20.09 11.67
N MET A 149 -3.31 -20.47 12.06
CA MET A 149 -4.58 -19.91 11.57
C MET A 149 -5.32 -19.10 12.66
N SER A 150 -4.60 -18.69 13.70
CA SER A 150 -5.11 -17.92 14.83
C SER A 150 -5.66 -16.55 14.43
N ARG A 151 -6.78 -16.16 15.05
CA ARG A 151 -7.34 -14.79 14.93
C ARG A 151 -6.67 -13.86 15.94
N PRO A 152 -6.55 -12.55 15.63
CA PRO A 152 -6.95 -11.89 14.39
C PRO A 152 -5.84 -11.89 13.31
N TYR A 153 -4.56 -11.92 13.71
CA TYR A 153 -3.43 -11.59 12.83
C TYR A 153 -3.18 -12.61 11.72
N MET A 154 -3.02 -13.89 12.09
CA MET A 154 -2.62 -14.90 11.11
C MET A 154 -3.75 -15.21 10.15
N ARG A 155 -4.99 -15.24 10.63
CA ARG A 155 -6.15 -15.41 9.76
C ARG A 155 -6.30 -14.27 8.75
N ALA A 156 -6.04 -13.03 9.15
CA ALA A 156 -5.99 -11.91 8.21
C ALA A 156 -4.85 -12.03 7.20
N MET A 157 -3.66 -12.48 7.63
CA MET A 157 -2.58 -12.79 6.70
C MET A 157 -3.01 -13.85 5.67
N HIS A 158 -3.59 -14.98 6.12
CA HIS A 158 -4.02 -16.04 5.22
C HIS A 158 -5.17 -15.60 4.30
N ALA A 159 -6.17 -14.91 4.83
CA ALA A 159 -7.26 -14.37 4.02
C ALA A 159 -6.75 -13.40 2.95
N SER A 160 -5.80 -12.53 3.31
CA SER A 160 -5.27 -11.51 2.39
C SER A 160 -4.59 -12.13 1.16
N TRP A 161 -3.74 -13.17 1.33
CA TRP A 161 -3.08 -13.79 0.19
C TRP A 161 -4.02 -14.71 -0.59
N ILE A 162 -4.99 -15.38 0.05
CA ILE A 162 -5.97 -16.23 -0.64
C ILE A 162 -6.89 -15.37 -1.53
N CYS A 163 -7.35 -14.22 -1.03
CA CYS A 163 -8.10 -13.28 -1.84
C CYS A 163 -7.25 -12.69 -2.97
N PHE A 164 -6.00 -12.35 -2.69
CA PHE A 164 -5.08 -11.86 -3.72
C PHE A 164 -4.84 -12.92 -4.82
N PHE A 165 -4.64 -14.18 -4.41
CA PHE A 165 -4.50 -15.34 -5.27
C PHE A 165 -5.73 -15.54 -6.16
N ALA A 166 -6.93 -15.46 -5.60
CA ALA A 166 -8.17 -15.61 -6.37
C ALA A 166 -8.36 -14.48 -7.39
N SER A 167 -8.08 -13.23 -7.00
CA SER A 167 -8.12 -12.08 -7.92
C SER A 167 -7.12 -12.21 -9.07
N TYR A 168 -5.87 -12.60 -8.79
CA TYR A 168 -4.87 -12.86 -9.84
C TYR A 168 -5.24 -14.07 -10.71
N SER A 169 -5.85 -15.10 -10.12
CA SER A 169 -6.32 -16.25 -10.89
C SER A 169 -7.36 -15.84 -11.93
N VAL A 170 -8.30 -14.97 -11.56
CA VAL A 170 -9.30 -14.40 -12.46
C VAL A 170 -8.64 -13.51 -13.53
N GLN A 171 -7.71 -12.63 -13.15
CA GLN A 171 -7.06 -11.71 -14.07
C GLN A 171 -6.28 -12.42 -15.18
N PHE A 172 -5.56 -13.49 -14.83
CA PHE A 172 -4.75 -14.27 -15.76
C PHE A 172 -5.49 -15.46 -16.38
N ALA A 173 -6.77 -15.69 -16.06
CA ALA A 173 -7.54 -16.82 -16.59
C ALA A 173 -7.63 -16.85 -18.11
N MET A 174 -7.60 -15.69 -18.77
CA MET A 174 -7.65 -15.64 -20.23
C MET A 174 -6.29 -15.87 -20.89
N ALA A 175 -5.17 -15.70 -20.19
CA ALA A 175 -3.83 -15.83 -20.77
C ALA A 175 -3.59 -17.20 -21.46
N PRO A 176 -3.90 -18.35 -20.85
CA PRO A 176 -3.75 -19.65 -21.51
C PRO A 176 -4.77 -19.89 -22.64
N LEU A 177 -5.87 -19.13 -22.70
CA LEU A 177 -6.90 -19.23 -23.74
C LEU A 177 -6.60 -18.31 -24.94
N LEU A 178 -5.58 -17.45 -24.87
CA LEU A 178 -5.23 -16.50 -25.93
C LEU A 178 -4.98 -17.17 -27.30
N PRO A 179 -4.32 -18.33 -27.42
CA PRO A 179 -4.17 -19.01 -28.71
C PRO A 179 -5.52 -19.41 -29.33
N GLN A 180 -6.49 -19.82 -28.51
CA GLN A 180 -7.83 -20.15 -29.01
C GLN A 180 -8.61 -18.90 -29.39
N LEU A 181 -8.51 -17.83 -28.59
CA LEU A 181 -9.10 -16.54 -28.90
C LEU A 181 -8.50 -15.92 -30.18
N GLU A 182 -7.22 -16.14 -30.45
CA GLU A 182 -6.56 -15.75 -31.70
C GLU A 182 -7.26 -16.38 -32.91
N LEU A 183 -7.57 -17.68 -32.84
CA LEU A 183 -8.29 -18.40 -33.89
C LEU A 183 -9.77 -17.97 -33.98
N SER A 184 -10.48 -17.91 -32.86
CA SER A 184 -11.92 -17.59 -32.84
C SER A 184 -12.21 -16.15 -33.27
N LEU A 185 -11.38 -15.19 -32.87
CA LEU A 185 -11.59 -13.76 -33.14
C LEU A 185 -10.71 -13.23 -34.29
N LYS A 186 -9.87 -14.08 -34.90
CA LYS A 186 -8.91 -13.74 -35.97
C LYS A 186 -7.99 -12.57 -35.57
N LEU A 187 -7.40 -12.67 -34.37
CA LEU A 187 -6.54 -11.62 -33.82
C LEU A 187 -5.14 -11.67 -34.44
N SER A 188 -4.52 -10.51 -34.59
CA SER A 188 -3.09 -10.43 -34.91
C SER A 188 -2.24 -10.62 -33.65
N LYS A 189 -0.94 -10.90 -33.83
CA LYS A 189 0.03 -10.92 -32.71
C LYS A 189 0.09 -9.57 -31.96
N GLN A 190 -0.10 -8.46 -32.68
CA GLN A 190 -0.15 -7.13 -32.08
C GLN A 190 -1.41 -6.97 -31.21
N ASP A 191 -2.54 -7.52 -31.66
CA ASP A 191 -3.79 -7.49 -30.90
C ASP A 191 -3.69 -8.28 -29.58
N ILE A 192 -2.93 -9.38 -29.56
CA ILE A 192 -2.64 -10.13 -28.34
C ILE A 192 -1.85 -9.29 -27.34
N TRP A 193 -0.78 -8.61 -27.80
CA TRP A 193 -0.01 -7.71 -26.96
C TRP A 193 -0.84 -6.52 -26.48
N LEU A 194 -1.66 -5.93 -27.35
CA LEU A 194 -2.60 -4.88 -27.01
C LEU A 194 -3.58 -5.35 -25.93
N SER A 195 -4.15 -6.54 -26.10
CA SER A 195 -5.01 -7.21 -25.12
C SER A 195 -4.34 -7.41 -23.76
N ASN A 196 -3.05 -7.78 -23.73
CA ASN A 196 -2.25 -7.86 -22.51
C ASN A 196 -2.01 -6.51 -21.85
N VAL A 197 -1.80 -5.45 -22.63
CA VAL A 197 -1.68 -4.08 -22.13
C VAL A 197 -2.99 -3.63 -21.49
N TRP A 198 -4.13 -3.80 -22.17
CA TRP A 198 -5.44 -3.38 -21.65
C TRP A 198 -5.84 -4.11 -20.36
N MET A 199 -5.33 -5.33 -20.13
CA MET A 199 -5.50 -6.07 -18.87
C MET A 199 -4.89 -5.36 -17.65
N VAL A 200 -3.94 -4.45 -17.82
CA VAL A 200 -3.24 -3.80 -16.68
C VAL A 200 -3.48 -2.30 -16.61
N VAL A 201 -3.87 -1.65 -17.72
CA VAL A 201 -4.14 -0.21 -17.81
C VAL A 201 -5.14 0.24 -16.74
N GLY A 202 -6.28 -0.44 -16.62
CA GLY A 202 -7.34 -0.03 -15.70
C GLY A 202 -6.99 -0.19 -14.23
N GLY A 203 -6.05 -1.08 -13.90
CA GLY A 203 -5.54 -1.22 -12.54
C GLY A 203 -4.70 -0.03 -12.06
N ILE A 204 -4.15 0.79 -12.97
CA ILE A 204 -3.37 1.99 -12.59
C ILE A 204 -4.24 2.98 -11.79
N PRO A 205 -5.33 3.55 -12.34
CA PRO A 205 -6.19 4.46 -11.60
C PRO A 205 -6.83 3.78 -10.39
N MET A 206 -7.22 2.50 -10.51
CA MET A 206 -7.83 1.79 -9.38
C MET A 206 -6.88 1.63 -8.20
N ARG A 207 -5.59 1.38 -8.40
CA ARG A 207 -4.62 1.27 -7.29
C ARG A 207 -4.46 2.59 -6.53
N PHE A 208 -4.58 3.74 -7.20
CA PHE A 208 -4.60 5.05 -6.53
C PHE A 208 -5.88 5.29 -5.72
N ILE A 209 -7.02 4.72 -6.13
CA ILE A 209 -8.31 4.83 -5.44
C ILE A 209 -8.38 3.84 -4.25
N LEU A 210 -7.91 2.60 -4.45
CA LEU A 210 -8.03 1.53 -3.47
C LEU A 210 -7.21 1.78 -2.21
N GLY A 211 -6.04 2.43 -2.32
CA GLY A 211 -5.22 2.78 -1.15
C GLY A 211 -5.98 3.61 -0.11
N PRO A 212 -6.47 4.82 -0.48
CA PRO A 212 -7.32 5.65 0.37
C PRO A 212 -8.62 4.97 0.83
N LEU A 213 -9.24 4.13 -0.01
CA LEU A 213 -10.42 3.37 0.39
C LEU A 213 -10.09 2.34 1.48
N CYS A 214 -8.95 1.67 1.42
CA CYS A 214 -8.52 0.76 2.48
C CYS A 214 -8.23 1.50 3.80
N ASP A 215 -7.61 2.67 3.73
CA ASP A 215 -7.31 3.49 4.92
C ASP A 215 -8.59 3.96 5.63
N THR A 216 -9.70 4.10 4.89
CA THR A 216 -10.97 4.64 5.40
C THR A 216 -12.01 3.56 5.72
N HIS A 217 -12.22 2.57 4.85
CA HIS A 217 -13.29 1.57 4.96
C HIS A 217 -12.82 0.23 5.51
N GLY A 218 -11.51 -0.01 5.53
CA GLY A 218 -10.91 -1.26 5.97
C GLY A 218 -10.51 -2.17 4.80
N PRO A 219 -9.38 -2.87 4.92
CA PRO A 219 -8.84 -3.68 3.83
C PRO A 219 -9.70 -4.89 3.49
N ARG A 220 -10.37 -5.53 4.47
CA ARG A 220 -11.21 -6.72 4.24
C ARG A 220 -12.41 -6.39 3.36
N PHE A 221 -13.13 -5.34 3.73
CA PHE A 221 -14.34 -4.92 3.04
C PHE A 221 -14.04 -4.54 1.57
N VAL A 222 -13.02 -3.70 1.37
CA VAL A 222 -12.58 -3.29 0.04
C VAL A 222 -12.15 -4.51 -0.79
N MET A 223 -11.39 -5.43 -0.19
CA MET A 223 -10.95 -6.65 -0.88
C MET A 223 -12.12 -7.54 -1.32
N CYS A 224 -13.11 -7.79 -0.44
CA CYS A 224 -14.28 -8.59 -0.79
C CYS A 224 -15.09 -7.95 -1.94
N ILE A 225 -15.29 -6.63 -1.92
CA ILE A 225 -15.98 -5.93 -3.02
C ILE A 225 -15.22 -6.07 -4.34
N MET A 226 -13.89 -5.90 -4.33
CA MET A 226 -13.08 -6.05 -5.54
C MET A 226 -13.19 -7.46 -6.14
N LEU A 227 -13.17 -8.51 -5.30
CA LEU A 227 -13.34 -9.87 -5.79
C LEU A 227 -14.74 -10.12 -6.38
N LEU A 228 -15.80 -9.58 -5.75
CA LEU A 228 -17.16 -9.66 -6.29
C LEU A 228 -17.26 -8.93 -7.63
N ALA A 229 -16.67 -7.73 -7.72
CA ALA A 229 -16.67 -6.91 -8.92
C ALA A 229 -15.86 -7.54 -10.07
N CYS A 230 -14.80 -8.32 -9.78
CA CYS A 230 -14.03 -9.03 -10.81
C CYS A 230 -14.69 -10.35 -11.25
N ALA A 231 -15.39 -11.04 -10.35
CA ALA A 231 -16.00 -12.35 -10.63
C ALA A 231 -17.12 -12.26 -11.68
N ILE A 232 -17.97 -11.24 -11.60
CA ILE A 232 -19.11 -11.05 -12.52
C ILE A 232 -18.67 -10.94 -13.99
N PRO A 233 -17.81 -9.97 -14.38
CA PRO A 233 -17.35 -9.86 -15.78
C PRO A 233 -16.53 -11.07 -16.22
N CYS A 234 -15.82 -11.75 -15.32
CA CYS A 234 -15.14 -13.01 -15.64
C CYS A 234 -16.13 -14.12 -16.03
N ALA A 235 -17.18 -14.34 -15.23
CA ALA A 235 -18.22 -15.33 -15.55
C ALA A 235 -18.96 -15.01 -16.86
N LEU A 236 -19.19 -13.72 -17.13
CA LEU A 236 -19.88 -13.25 -18.34
C LEU A 236 -18.94 -13.10 -19.56
N SER A 237 -17.64 -13.34 -19.41
CA SER A 237 -16.65 -13.10 -20.47
C SER A 237 -16.98 -13.83 -21.77
N GLY A 238 -17.50 -15.06 -21.67
CA GLY A 238 -17.87 -15.83 -22.86
C GLY A 238 -19.05 -15.27 -23.65
N LEU A 239 -19.89 -14.46 -23.03
CA LEU A 239 -21.01 -13.75 -23.69
C LEU A 239 -20.58 -12.37 -24.17
N LEU A 240 -19.69 -11.72 -23.43
CA LEU A 240 -19.28 -10.34 -23.68
C LEU A 240 -18.22 -10.23 -24.77
N ILE A 241 -17.41 -11.27 -25.01
CA ILE A 241 -16.30 -11.24 -25.96
C ILE A 241 -16.73 -11.83 -27.32
N PHE A 242 -16.80 -10.98 -28.34
CA PHE A 242 -17.16 -11.34 -29.72
C PHE A 242 -16.29 -10.67 -30.79
N ASN A 243 -15.45 -9.70 -30.40
CA ASN A 243 -14.48 -9.03 -31.27
C ASN A 243 -13.33 -8.43 -30.42
N LEU A 244 -12.32 -7.85 -31.07
CA LEU A 244 -11.19 -7.23 -30.38
C LEU A 244 -11.62 -6.13 -29.37
N PRO A 245 -12.41 -5.10 -29.72
CA PRO A 245 -12.84 -4.08 -28.74
C PRO A 245 -13.50 -4.66 -27.48
N SER A 246 -14.36 -5.68 -27.65
CA SER A 246 -15.01 -6.36 -26.53
C SER A 246 -14.03 -7.13 -25.64
N LEU A 247 -13.04 -7.80 -26.24
CA LEU A 247 -11.94 -8.45 -25.51
C LEU A 247 -11.14 -7.42 -24.69
N LEU A 248 -10.76 -6.29 -25.30
CA LEU A 248 -10.04 -5.22 -24.61
C LEU A 248 -10.84 -4.66 -23.43
N PHE A 249 -12.14 -4.41 -23.64
CA PHE A 249 -13.03 -3.87 -22.62
C PHE A 249 -13.20 -4.83 -21.43
N VAL A 250 -13.47 -6.12 -21.69
CA VAL A 250 -13.63 -7.10 -20.61
C VAL A 250 -12.33 -7.27 -19.83
N ARG A 251 -11.18 -7.37 -20.52
CA ARG A 251 -9.87 -7.45 -19.86
C ARG A 251 -9.53 -6.21 -19.06
N PHE A 252 -9.90 -5.03 -19.55
CA PHE A 252 -9.75 -3.77 -18.81
C PHE A 252 -10.54 -3.79 -17.51
N ILE A 253 -11.82 -4.20 -17.54
CA ILE A 253 -12.66 -4.24 -16.34
C ILE A 253 -12.13 -5.26 -15.34
N ILE A 254 -11.86 -6.49 -15.77
CA ILE A 254 -11.30 -7.54 -14.89
C ILE A 254 -9.96 -7.08 -14.30
N GLY A 255 -9.10 -6.53 -15.14
CA GLY A 255 -7.78 -6.05 -14.76
C GLY A 255 -7.77 -4.83 -13.83
N SER A 256 -8.85 -4.05 -13.83
CA SER A 256 -9.05 -2.92 -12.91
C SER A 256 -9.35 -3.39 -11.48
N MET A 257 -9.94 -4.57 -11.33
CA MET A 257 -10.45 -5.10 -10.06
C MET A 257 -9.42 -6.03 -9.40
N ASP A 258 -8.31 -5.44 -8.96
CA ASP A 258 -7.17 -6.16 -8.36
C ASP A 258 -7.14 -6.04 -6.83
N ALA A 259 -6.87 -7.16 -6.16
CA ALA A 259 -6.78 -7.26 -4.70
C ALA A 259 -5.39 -7.00 -4.13
N PHE A 260 -4.39 -6.66 -4.96
CA PHE A 260 -3.02 -6.41 -4.50
C PHE A 260 -2.96 -5.32 -3.42
N VAL A 261 -3.40 -4.10 -3.71
CA VAL A 261 -3.29 -2.97 -2.78
C VAL A 261 -4.01 -3.26 -1.46
N PRO A 262 -5.28 -3.72 -1.45
CA PRO A 262 -5.95 -4.13 -0.21
C PRO A 262 -5.20 -5.19 0.58
N SER A 263 -4.55 -6.16 -0.08
CA SER A 263 -3.77 -7.21 0.61
C SER A 263 -2.59 -6.63 1.38
N GLN A 264 -1.88 -5.70 0.75
CA GLN A 264 -0.72 -5.05 1.35
C GLN A 264 -1.13 -4.13 2.51
N CYS A 265 -2.23 -3.38 2.34
CA CYS A 265 -2.84 -2.60 3.41
C CYS A 265 -3.17 -3.48 4.62
N TRP A 266 -3.79 -4.65 4.39
CA TRP A 266 -4.22 -5.57 5.45
C TRP A 266 -3.07 -6.05 6.34
N ILE A 267 -1.90 -6.30 5.76
CA ILE A 267 -0.73 -6.70 6.54
C ILE A 267 -0.24 -5.54 7.40
N THR A 268 -0.20 -4.32 6.85
CA THR A 268 0.26 -3.14 7.61
C THR A 268 -0.69 -2.73 8.75
N THR A 269 -1.97 -3.14 8.71
CA THR A 269 -2.90 -2.93 9.83
C THR A 269 -2.68 -3.93 10.96
N MET A 270 -2.20 -5.13 10.66
CA MET A 270 -2.05 -6.24 11.61
C MET A 270 -0.65 -6.36 12.23
N PHE A 271 0.41 -5.99 11.51
CA PHE A 271 1.80 -6.27 11.91
C PHE A 271 2.64 -5.00 12.06
N VAL A 272 3.69 -5.09 12.89
CA VAL A 272 4.66 -3.99 13.08
C VAL A 272 5.66 -3.91 11.92
N ARG A 273 6.21 -2.72 11.63
CA ARG A 273 7.08 -2.48 10.45
C ARG A 273 8.29 -3.40 10.36
N GLU A 274 8.82 -3.82 11.50
CA GLU A 274 10.05 -4.60 11.61
C GLU A 274 9.92 -5.98 10.95
N CYS A 275 8.72 -6.56 10.93
CA CYS A 275 8.42 -7.85 10.29
C CYS A 275 7.43 -7.75 9.13
N THR A 276 6.82 -6.57 8.94
CA THR A 276 5.82 -6.34 7.88
C THR A 276 6.42 -6.53 6.48
N GLY A 277 7.70 -6.20 6.26
CA GLY A 277 8.35 -6.38 4.96
C GLY A 277 8.34 -7.84 4.48
N THR A 278 8.75 -8.76 5.35
CA THR A 278 8.73 -10.21 5.08
C THR A 278 7.31 -10.70 4.84
N ILE A 279 6.36 -10.33 5.69
CA ILE A 279 4.97 -10.82 5.61
C ILE A 279 4.28 -10.30 4.35
N MET A 280 4.45 -9.00 4.02
CA MET A 280 3.96 -8.40 2.79
C MET A 280 4.51 -9.12 1.56
N ALA A 281 5.82 -9.43 1.56
CA ALA A 281 6.46 -10.11 0.46
C ALA A 281 6.01 -11.58 0.32
N ILE A 282 5.76 -12.30 1.43
CA ILE A 282 5.17 -13.64 1.43
C ILE A 282 3.75 -13.59 0.86
N VAL A 283 2.92 -12.69 1.37
CA VAL A 283 1.52 -12.51 0.92
C VAL A 283 1.46 -12.13 -0.55
N ALA A 284 2.33 -11.22 -1.00
CA ALA A 284 2.44 -10.82 -2.38
C ALA A 284 2.94 -11.97 -3.29
N GLY A 285 3.86 -12.81 -2.79
CA GLY A 285 4.37 -13.97 -3.52
C GLY A 285 3.33 -15.07 -3.68
N LEU A 286 2.68 -15.45 -2.58
CA LEU A 286 1.60 -16.42 -2.56
C LEU A 286 0.43 -15.94 -3.42
N GLY A 287 0.01 -14.69 -3.30
CA GLY A 287 -1.08 -14.18 -4.14
C GLY A 287 -0.71 -14.09 -5.63
N ALA A 288 0.51 -13.65 -5.97
CA ALA A 288 0.94 -13.59 -7.36
C ALA A 288 1.01 -14.97 -8.05
N SER A 289 1.24 -16.04 -7.28
CA SER A 289 1.20 -17.40 -7.78
C SER A 289 -0.17 -17.85 -8.32
N GLY A 290 -1.24 -17.08 -8.05
CA GLY A 290 -2.55 -17.26 -8.70
C GLY A 290 -2.47 -17.21 -10.22
N SER A 291 -1.52 -16.44 -10.77
CA SER A 291 -1.27 -16.41 -12.22
C SER A 291 -0.78 -17.77 -12.76
N ALA A 292 0.19 -18.39 -12.09
CA ALA A 292 0.71 -19.72 -12.44
C ALA A 292 -0.36 -20.80 -12.27
N PHE A 293 -1.11 -20.74 -11.17
CA PHE A 293 -2.23 -21.63 -10.92
C PHE A 293 -3.28 -21.54 -12.02
N SER A 294 -3.65 -20.33 -12.42
CA SER A 294 -4.61 -20.10 -13.48
C SER A 294 -4.13 -20.69 -14.81
N GLN A 295 -2.86 -20.48 -15.16
CA GLN A 295 -2.28 -21.03 -16.39
C GLN A 295 -2.32 -22.57 -16.44
N LEU A 296 -2.06 -23.24 -15.31
CA LEU A 296 -2.18 -24.70 -15.23
C LEU A 296 -3.64 -25.15 -15.27
N LEU A 297 -4.47 -24.60 -14.39
CA LEU A 297 -5.83 -25.07 -14.17
C LEU A 297 -6.74 -24.82 -15.37
N VAL A 298 -6.69 -23.60 -15.94
CA VAL A 298 -7.56 -23.22 -17.07
C VAL A 298 -7.29 -24.09 -18.28
N GLY A 299 -6.03 -24.45 -18.55
CA GLY A 299 -5.70 -25.38 -19.64
C GLY A 299 -6.37 -26.75 -19.46
N PHE A 300 -6.28 -27.34 -18.26
CA PHE A 300 -6.93 -28.62 -17.96
C PHE A 300 -8.46 -28.53 -18.04
N LEU A 301 -9.04 -27.43 -17.56
CA LEU A 301 -10.48 -27.21 -17.63
C LEU A 301 -10.94 -27.08 -19.08
N PHE A 302 -10.23 -26.33 -19.91
CA PHE A 302 -10.53 -26.17 -21.33
C PHE A 302 -10.53 -27.53 -22.06
N ASP A 303 -9.49 -28.35 -21.87
CA ASP A 303 -9.43 -29.70 -22.46
C ASP A 303 -10.59 -30.58 -22.01
N GLY A 304 -10.99 -30.47 -20.73
CA GLY A 304 -12.14 -31.18 -20.19
C GLY A 304 -13.45 -30.74 -20.83
N TRP A 305 -13.66 -29.43 -20.98
CA TRP A 305 -14.84 -28.87 -21.61
C TRP A 305 -14.91 -29.18 -23.10
N SER A 306 -13.80 -29.08 -23.84
CA SER A 306 -13.75 -29.40 -25.27
C SER A 306 -14.16 -30.86 -25.54
N LYS A 307 -13.71 -31.80 -24.70
CA LYS A 307 -14.18 -33.19 -24.76
C LYS A 307 -15.67 -33.34 -24.47
N TRP A 308 -16.18 -32.59 -23.50
CA TRP A 308 -17.59 -32.64 -23.10
C TRP A 308 -18.52 -32.00 -24.14
N THR A 309 -18.08 -30.94 -24.81
CA THR A 309 -18.82 -30.23 -25.86
C THR A 309 -18.69 -30.88 -27.24
N ASN A 310 -18.22 -32.13 -27.32
CA ASN A 310 -17.96 -32.86 -28.57
C ASN A 310 -17.03 -32.10 -29.55
N GLY A 311 -16.03 -31.37 -29.02
CA GLY A 311 -15.05 -30.62 -29.81
C GLY A 311 -15.47 -29.20 -30.17
N ASP A 312 -16.55 -28.67 -29.58
CA ASP A 312 -16.87 -27.24 -29.69
C ASP A 312 -15.95 -26.44 -28.74
N ASP A 313 -14.79 -26.07 -29.28
CA ASP A 313 -13.78 -25.28 -28.58
C ASP A 313 -14.27 -23.87 -28.24
N ASP A 314 -15.21 -23.31 -29.03
CA ASP A 314 -15.76 -21.97 -28.79
C ASP A 314 -16.66 -21.96 -27.54
N LEU A 315 -17.47 -23.00 -27.35
CA LEU A 315 -18.22 -23.17 -26.11
C LEU A 315 -17.29 -23.53 -24.93
N ALA A 316 -16.23 -24.30 -25.17
CA ALA A 316 -15.32 -24.77 -24.13
C ALA A 316 -14.56 -23.64 -23.42
N TRP A 317 -13.98 -22.68 -24.17
CA TRP A 317 -13.25 -21.58 -23.54
C TRP A 317 -14.18 -20.65 -22.72
N LYS A 318 -15.43 -20.49 -23.16
CA LYS A 318 -16.45 -19.71 -22.45
C LYS A 318 -16.81 -20.33 -21.10
N LEU A 319 -17.06 -21.63 -21.07
CA LEU A 319 -17.37 -22.38 -19.85
C LEU A 319 -16.20 -22.40 -18.87
N THR A 320 -14.97 -22.41 -19.40
CA THR A 320 -13.76 -22.44 -18.58
C THR A 320 -13.63 -21.23 -17.65
N LEU A 321 -14.04 -20.04 -18.10
CA LEU A 321 -13.94 -18.78 -17.33
C LEU A 321 -14.94 -18.68 -16.17
N ILE A 322 -15.96 -19.55 -16.13
CA ILE A 322 -16.93 -19.62 -15.02
C ILE A 322 -16.25 -20.12 -13.74
N PHE A 323 -15.29 -21.04 -13.85
CA PHE A 323 -14.64 -21.64 -12.68
C PHE A 323 -13.81 -20.62 -11.87
N PRO A 324 -12.88 -19.85 -12.45
CA PRO A 324 -12.15 -18.81 -11.72
C PRO A 324 -13.09 -17.78 -11.06
N ALA A 325 -14.18 -17.42 -11.74
CA ALA A 325 -15.20 -16.51 -11.20
C ALA A 325 -15.90 -17.09 -9.96
N ALA A 326 -16.35 -18.35 -10.03
CA ALA A 326 -16.97 -19.04 -8.90
C ALA A 326 -16.00 -19.18 -7.72
N PHE A 327 -14.73 -19.47 -7.99
CA PHE A 327 -13.68 -19.54 -6.98
C PHE A 327 -13.47 -18.18 -6.29
N ALA A 328 -13.41 -17.08 -7.04
CA ALA A 328 -13.31 -15.74 -6.47
C ALA A 328 -14.52 -15.36 -5.61
N LEU A 329 -15.74 -15.70 -6.04
CA LEU A 329 -16.97 -15.46 -5.26
C LEU A 329 -16.97 -16.24 -3.93
N PHE A 330 -16.56 -17.51 -3.98
CA PHE A 330 -16.42 -18.34 -2.78
C PHE A 330 -15.40 -17.74 -1.80
N VAL A 331 -14.21 -17.38 -2.29
CA VAL A 331 -13.15 -16.79 -1.48
C VAL A 331 -13.57 -15.44 -0.87
N ALA A 332 -14.23 -14.57 -1.64
CA ALA A 332 -14.74 -13.30 -1.15
C ALA A 332 -15.71 -13.47 0.02
N THR A 333 -16.66 -14.41 -0.13
CA THR A 333 -17.66 -14.74 0.89
C THR A 333 -16.99 -15.33 2.13
N TRP A 334 -16.09 -16.29 1.95
CA TRP A 334 -15.35 -16.90 3.05
C TRP A 334 -14.52 -15.88 3.83
N ALA A 335 -13.75 -15.02 3.15
CA ALA A 335 -12.90 -14.01 3.77
C ALA A 335 -13.71 -12.97 4.55
N TYR A 336 -14.88 -12.58 4.04
CA TYR A 336 -15.78 -11.63 4.69
C TYR A 336 -16.24 -12.13 6.08
N PHE A 337 -16.64 -13.40 6.18
CA PHE A 337 -17.14 -13.96 7.44
C PHE A 337 -16.05 -14.44 8.39
N ASN A 338 -14.88 -14.83 7.87
CA ASN A 338 -13.86 -15.49 8.68
C ASN A 338 -12.72 -14.59 9.14
N SER A 339 -12.56 -13.38 8.60
CA SER A 339 -11.42 -12.50 8.91
C SER A 339 -11.84 -11.14 9.50
N ASP A 340 -10.86 -10.36 9.97
CA ASP A 340 -11.01 -9.07 10.66
C ASP A 340 -10.17 -7.98 9.97
N ASP A 341 -10.62 -6.72 9.96
CA ASP A 341 -9.92 -5.60 9.30
C ASP A 341 -8.66 -5.12 10.07
N CYS A 342 -8.72 -5.13 11.41
CA CYS A 342 -7.63 -4.79 12.32
C CYS A 342 -7.67 -5.67 13.59
N PRO A 343 -6.66 -5.58 14.49
CA PRO A 343 -6.60 -6.43 15.67
C PRO A 343 -7.85 -6.36 16.57
N LEU A 344 -8.51 -5.21 16.66
CA LEU A 344 -9.73 -5.03 17.45
C LEU A 344 -11.01 -5.52 16.75
N GLY A 345 -10.94 -5.82 15.44
CA GLY A 345 -12.07 -6.27 14.64
C GLY A 345 -12.28 -5.41 13.40
N ASN A 346 -13.55 -5.13 13.08
CA ASN A 346 -13.92 -4.41 11.87
C ASN A 346 -13.77 -2.90 12.04
N PHE A 347 -13.35 -2.20 11.00
CA PHE A 347 -13.15 -0.75 11.05
C PHE A 347 -14.42 0.01 11.47
N LEU A 348 -15.58 -0.39 10.94
CA LEU A 348 -16.86 0.25 11.25
C LEU A 348 -17.20 0.18 12.74
N ASP A 349 -17.01 -0.97 13.36
CA ASP A 349 -17.29 -1.18 14.78
C ASP A 349 -16.32 -0.39 15.67
N VAL A 350 -15.05 -0.37 15.28
CA VAL A 350 -13.99 0.35 16.02
C VAL A 350 -14.16 1.87 15.91
N LYS A 351 -14.61 2.37 14.75
CA LYS A 351 -14.96 3.79 14.55
C LYS A 351 -16.16 4.20 15.40
N ARG A 352 -17.24 3.41 15.39
CA ARG A 352 -18.42 3.65 16.25
C ARG A 352 -18.07 3.66 17.73
N ALA A 353 -17.09 2.86 18.15
CA ALA A 353 -16.59 2.85 19.53
C ALA A 353 -15.63 4.01 19.88
N GLY A 354 -15.36 4.93 18.94
CA GLY A 354 -14.43 6.06 19.15
C GLY A 354 -12.97 5.64 19.36
N LEU A 355 -12.60 4.43 18.94
CA LEU A 355 -11.26 3.85 19.12
C LEU A 355 -10.35 4.04 17.91
N MET A 356 -10.79 4.76 16.88
CA MET A 356 -10.03 4.98 15.65
C MET A 356 -10.11 6.45 15.23
N LEU A 357 -8.96 7.02 14.87
CA LEU A 357 -8.88 8.33 14.26
C LEU A 357 -9.56 8.30 12.89
N GLU A 358 -10.57 9.13 12.70
CA GLU A 358 -11.14 9.36 11.38
C GLU A 358 -10.14 10.09 10.50
N ARG A 359 -10.05 9.66 9.25
CA ARG A 359 -9.18 10.26 8.25
C ARG A 359 -9.95 10.43 6.96
N SER A 360 -9.71 11.55 6.29
CA SER A 360 -10.22 11.76 4.94
C SER A 360 -9.39 10.94 3.94
N ALA A 361 -10.08 10.27 3.01
CA ALA A 361 -9.44 9.60 1.89
C ALA A 361 -8.59 10.59 1.05
N VAL A 362 -9.04 11.84 0.93
CA VAL A 362 -8.34 12.90 0.18
C VAL A 362 -7.03 13.26 0.86
N ASP A 363 -7.02 13.37 2.19
CA ASP A 363 -5.80 13.70 2.93
C ASP A 363 -4.77 12.57 2.87
N SER A 364 -5.24 11.31 3.00
CA SER A 364 -4.38 10.13 2.81
C SER A 364 -3.76 10.11 1.42
N PHE A 365 -4.59 10.31 0.38
CA PHE A 365 -4.13 10.35 -1.01
C PHE A 365 -3.10 11.46 -1.24
N ARG A 366 -3.41 12.68 -0.76
CA ARG A 366 -2.52 13.84 -0.88
C ARG A 366 -1.17 13.56 -0.23
N SER A 367 -1.14 12.96 0.96
CA SER A 367 0.10 12.60 1.65
C SER A 367 0.97 11.65 0.83
N GLY A 368 0.35 10.64 0.20
CA GLY A 368 1.05 9.71 -0.68
C GLY A 368 1.65 10.41 -1.90
N VAL A 369 0.85 11.23 -2.60
CA VAL A 369 1.23 11.86 -3.88
C VAL A 369 2.33 12.90 -3.72
N VAL A 370 2.32 13.68 -2.63
CA VAL A 370 3.37 14.70 -2.40
C VAL A 370 4.72 14.10 -1.98
N ASN A 371 4.75 12.81 -1.63
CA ASN A 371 5.96 12.15 -1.15
C ASN A 371 6.78 11.61 -2.33
N LEU A 372 7.92 12.24 -2.60
CA LEU A 372 8.83 11.85 -3.68
C LEU A 372 9.33 10.40 -3.54
N ASN A 373 9.52 9.90 -2.32
CA ASN A 373 9.99 8.52 -2.10
C ASN A 373 8.98 7.49 -2.62
N SER A 374 7.68 7.79 -2.55
CA SER A 374 6.63 6.94 -3.13
C SER A 374 6.78 6.81 -4.64
N TRP A 375 7.14 7.90 -5.33
CA TRP A 375 7.34 7.91 -6.78
C TRP A 375 8.64 7.23 -7.19
N LEU A 376 9.72 7.40 -6.43
CA LEU A 376 10.97 6.67 -6.68
C LEU A 376 10.76 5.15 -6.58
N LEU A 377 10.10 4.69 -5.51
CA LEU A 377 9.73 3.28 -5.38
C LEU A 377 8.72 2.85 -6.44
N CYS A 378 7.78 3.71 -6.86
CA CYS A 378 6.86 3.42 -7.97
C CYS A 378 7.62 3.11 -9.27
N VAL A 379 8.63 3.90 -9.62
CA VAL A 379 9.48 3.63 -10.80
C VAL A 379 10.27 2.33 -10.65
N GLN A 380 10.83 2.05 -9.47
CA GLN A 380 11.55 0.80 -9.23
C GLN A 380 10.63 -0.43 -9.24
N TYR A 381 9.41 -0.27 -8.74
CA TYR A 381 8.38 -1.30 -8.78
C TYR A 381 7.87 -1.54 -10.21
N ALA A 382 7.83 -0.51 -11.05
CA ALA A 382 7.53 -0.63 -12.48
C ALA A 382 8.52 -1.55 -13.20
N PHE A 383 9.82 -1.49 -12.88
CA PHE A 383 10.84 -2.31 -13.53
C PHE A 383 11.28 -3.55 -12.73
N SER A 384 10.49 -3.94 -11.72
CA SER A 384 10.56 -5.25 -11.05
C SER A 384 9.23 -5.99 -11.21
N SER A 385 8.17 -5.56 -10.52
CA SER A 385 6.85 -6.18 -10.66
C SER A 385 6.22 -5.98 -12.05
N GLY A 386 6.48 -4.86 -12.72
CA GLY A 386 5.99 -4.69 -14.10
C GLY A 386 6.67 -5.61 -15.09
N VAL A 387 7.98 -5.87 -14.90
CA VAL A 387 8.71 -6.93 -15.62
C VAL A 387 8.05 -8.28 -15.38
N ASP A 388 7.74 -8.61 -14.11
CA ASP A 388 7.07 -9.85 -13.74
C ASP A 388 5.74 -10.04 -14.48
N THR A 389 4.89 -9.00 -14.45
CA THR A 389 3.58 -9.01 -15.09
C THR A 389 3.67 -9.11 -16.61
N THR A 390 4.60 -8.41 -17.25
CA THR A 390 4.83 -8.54 -18.70
C THR A 390 5.26 -9.95 -19.07
N LEU A 391 6.15 -10.58 -18.29
CA LEU A 391 6.60 -11.94 -18.54
C LEU A 391 5.50 -12.97 -18.31
N CYS A 392 4.71 -12.86 -17.23
CA CYS A 392 3.56 -13.74 -17.01
C CYS A 392 2.59 -13.78 -18.21
N ASN A 393 2.44 -12.66 -18.91
CA ASN A 393 1.57 -12.54 -20.09
C ASN A 393 2.23 -12.98 -21.41
N GLY A 394 3.55 -12.84 -21.53
CA GLY A 394 4.26 -12.99 -22.81
C GLY A 394 5.21 -14.19 -22.91
N ILE A 395 5.63 -14.80 -21.79
CA ILE A 395 6.72 -15.78 -21.80
C ILE A 395 6.36 -17.06 -22.58
N ALA A 396 5.10 -17.51 -22.49
CA ALA A 396 4.63 -18.66 -23.26
C ALA A 396 4.72 -18.40 -24.78
N MET A 397 4.28 -17.21 -25.21
CA MET A 397 4.34 -16.78 -26.62
C MET A 397 5.79 -16.60 -27.09
N TYR A 398 6.68 -16.11 -26.24
CA TYR A 398 8.11 -16.00 -26.55
C TYR A 398 8.71 -17.36 -26.92
N TYR A 399 8.50 -18.40 -26.10
CA TYR A 399 9.02 -19.74 -26.38
C TYR A 399 8.33 -20.41 -27.56
N HIS A 400 7.04 -20.14 -27.77
CA HIS A 400 6.32 -20.66 -28.92
C HIS A 400 6.86 -20.07 -30.24
N VAL A 401 7.10 -18.76 -30.29
CA VAL A 401 7.53 -18.06 -31.51
C VAL A 401 9.02 -18.21 -31.78
N THR A 402 9.86 -18.16 -30.74
CA THR A 402 11.33 -18.12 -30.89
C THR A 402 11.95 -19.51 -30.99
N TYR A 403 11.45 -20.47 -30.19
CA TYR A 403 12.00 -21.83 -30.10
C TYR A 403 11.10 -22.90 -30.73
N HIS A 404 9.97 -22.50 -31.32
CA HIS A 404 9.00 -23.41 -31.94
C HIS A 404 8.50 -24.52 -31.01
N GLU A 405 8.39 -24.21 -29.71
CA GLU A 405 7.96 -25.18 -28.70
C GLU A 405 6.47 -25.50 -28.79
N LYS A 406 6.14 -26.75 -28.41
CA LYS A 406 4.77 -27.25 -28.40
C LYS A 406 3.95 -26.59 -27.28
N ILE A 407 2.65 -26.43 -27.50
CA ILE A 407 1.71 -25.80 -26.56
C ILE A 407 1.77 -26.43 -25.16
N SER A 408 1.92 -27.75 -25.07
CA SER A 408 2.04 -28.45 -23.78
C SER A 408 3.29 -28.07 -22.99
N ARG A 409 4.42 -27.83 -23.68
CA ARG A 409 5.71 -27.49 -23.03
C ARG A 409 5.78 -26.02 -22.66
N ILE A 410 5.22 -25.11 -23.47
CA ILE A 410 5.19 -23.66 -23.14
C ILE A 410 4.32 -23.38 -21.90
N GLY A 411 3.22 -24.13 -21.70
CA GLY A 411 2.40 -24.02 -20.49
C GLY A 411 3.18 -24.43 -19.23
N ALA A 412 3.96 -25.51 -19.31
CA ALA A 412 4.83 -25.94 -18.22
C ALA A 412 5.95 -24.93 -17.92
N ILE A 413 6.56 -24.33 -18.96
CA ILE A 413 7.58 -23.28 -18.79
C ILE A 413 7.00 -22.04 -18.12
N ALA A 414 5.82 -21.60 -18.55
CA ALA A 414 5.16 -20.43 -17.98
C ALA A 414 4.70 -20.68 -16.53
N ALA A 415 4.26 -21.89 -16.22
CA ALA A 415 3.99 -22.32 -14.84
C ALA A 415 5.26 -22.34 -13.98
N LEU A 416 6.39 -22.89 -14.47
CA LEU A 416 7.67 -22.87 -13.76
C LEU A 416 8.13 -21.45 -13.44
N TYR A 417 7.96 -20.53 -14.41
CA TYR A 417 8.22 -19.11 -14.22
C TYR A 417 7.37 -18.55 -13.07
N GLY A 418 6.04 -18.70 -13.11
CA GLY A 418 5.15 -18.10 -12.11
C GLY A 418 5.23 -18.78 -10.72
N CYS A 419 5.61 -20.05 -10.65
CA CYS A 419 5.83 -20.77 -9.38
C CYS A 419 6.99 -20.19 -8.55
N SER A 420 7.94 -19.49 -9.17
CA SER A 420 9.03 -18.82 -8.44
C SER A 420 8.50 -17.81 -7.41
N ALA A 421 7.35 -17.17 -7.69
CA ALA A 421 6.73 -16.18 -6.82
C ALA A 421 6.35 -16.75 -5.44
N LEU A 422 6.06 -18.05 -5.33
CA LEU A 422 5.63 -18.71 -4.09
C LEU A 422 6.60 -18.51 -2.91
N TRP A 423 7.90 -18.41 -3.21
CA TRP A 423 8.93 -18.34 -2.17
C TRP A 423 9.93 -17.20 -2.42
N ALA A 424 10.30 -16.91 -3.67
CA ALA A 424 11.38 -15.98 -3.97
C ALA A 424 11.05 -14.54 -3.57
N ARG A 425 9.77 -14.13 -3.70
CA ARG A 425 9.31 -12.81 -3.23
C ARG A 425 9.42 -12.70 -1.71
N GLY A 426 8.93 -13.69 -0.98
CA GLY A 426 9.09 -13.79 0.48
C GLY A 426 10.55 -13.78 0.93
N LEU A 427 11.44 -14.46 0.20
CA LEU A 427 12.89 -14.44 0.45
C LEU A 427 13.47 -13.02 0.33
N GLY A 428 13.06 -12.25 -0.68
CA GLY A 428 13.47 -10.85 -0.81
C GLY A 428 13.04 -9.97 0.36
N GLY A 429 11.80 -10.13 0.83
CA GLY A 429 11.32 -9.46 2.05
C GLY A 429 12.11 -9.86 3.29
N TYR A 430 12.39 -11.15 3.46
CA TYR A 430 13.19 -11.67 4.57
C TYR A 430 14.63 -11.14 4.58
N ILE A 431 15.31 -11.12 3.42
CA ILE A 431 16.67 -10.57 3.31
C ILE A 431 16.65 -9.07 3.63
N SER A 432 15.65 -8.34 3.12
CA SER A 432 15.46 -6.91 3.40
C SER A 432 15.26 -6.65 4.90
N ASP A 433 14.37 -7.39 5.57
CA ASP A 433 14.13 -7.26 7.02
C ASP A 433 15.36 -7.64 7.84
N LYS A 434 16.03 -8.75 7.51
CA LYS A 434 17.20 -9.24 8.25
C LYS A 434 18.37 -8.25 8.21
N ILE A 435 18.67 -7.70 7.03
CA ILE A 435 19.73 -6.70 6.86
C ILE A 435 19.27 -5.35 7.43
N GLY A 436 17.99 -5.02 7.30
CA GLY A 436 17.37 -3.84 7.88
C GLY A 436 17.43 -3.79 9.41
N ASN A 437 17.31 -4.94 10.09
CA ASN A 437 17.45 -5.02 11.54
C ASN A 437 18.89 -4.75 12.01
N ARG A 438 19.90 -4.94 11.14
CA ARG A 438 21.31 -4.72 11.45
C ARG A 438 21.82 -3.35 11.04
N PHE A 439 21.34 -2.82 9.91
CA PHE A 439 21.82 -1.59 9.30
C PHE A 439 20.71 -0.56 9.01
N SER A 440 19.56 -0.65 9.69
CA SER A 440 18.43 0.28 9.55
C SER A 440 17.91 0.31 8.09
N LEU A 441 17.27 1.40 7.68
CA LEU A 441 16.75 1.57 6.32
C LEU A 441 17.86 1.54 5.26
N ALA A 442 19.06 2.04 5.58
CA ALA A 442 20.20 2.02 4.66
C ALA A 442 20.53 0.59 4.18
N GLY A 443 20.47 -0.40 5.09
CA GLY A 443 20.64 -1.81 4.74
C GLY A 443 19.59 -2.32 3.75
N ARG A 444 18.32 -1.95 3.94
CA ARG A 444 17.22 -2.31 3.03
C ARG A 444 17.43 -1.73 1.63
N LEU A 445 17.87 -0.47 1.55
CA LEU A 445 18.17 0.22 0.28
C LEU A 445 19.32 -0.46 -0.48
N TRP A 446 20.41 -0.82 0.20
CA TRP A 446 21.54 -1.52 -0.44
C TRP A 446 21.15 -2.89 -1.00
N VAL A 447 20.34 -3.64 -0.26
CA VAL A 447 19.81 -4.93 -0.71
C VAL A 447 18.95 -4.76 -1.95
N HIS A 448 18.01 -3.81 -1.92
CA HIS A 448 17.14 -3.53 -3.06
C HIS A 448 17.94 -3.12 -4.30
N PHE A 449 18.90 -2.21 -4.13
CA PHE A 449 19.80 -1.76 -5.20
C PHE A 449 20.55 -2.93 -5.85
N LEU A 450 21.17 -3.79 -5.04
CA LEU A 450 21.97 -4.91 -5.54
C LEU A 450 21.09 -5.90 -6.32
N PHE A 451 19.90 -6.25 -5.82
CA PHE A 451 19.00 -7.17 -6.50
C PHE A 451 18.42 -6.60 -7.79
N MET A 452 18.12 -5.30 -7.84
CA MET A 452 17.68 -4.64 -9.08
C MET A 452 18.77 -4.64 -10.16
N ILE A 453 20.03 -4.38 -9.80
CA ILE A 453 21.16 -4.45 -10.74
C ILE A 453 21.38 -5.88 -11.23
N THR A 454 21.36 -6.87 -10.34
CA THR A 454 21.55 -8.28 -10.74
C THR A 454 20.37 -8.81 -11.54
N GLN A 455 19.13 -8.40 -11.26
CA GLN A 455 17.96 -8.68 -12.08
C GLN A 455 18.16 -8.16 -13.52
N GLY A 456 18.59 -6.91 -13.67
CA GLY A 456 18.88 -6.32 -14.98
C GLY A 456 19.98 -7.08 -15.74
N GLY A 457 21.06 -7.45 -15.05
CA GLY A 457 22.14 -8.26 -15.63
C GLY A 457 21.69 -9.66 -16.06
N ALA A 458 20.87 -10.33 -15.25
CA ALA A 458 20.29 -11.62 -15.59
C ALA A 458 19.36 -11.55 -16.81
N ASN A 459 18.61 -10.46 -16.96
CA ASN A 459 17.79 -10.23 -18.15
C ASN A 459 18.64 -10.08 -19.41
N ILE A 460 19.77 -9.36 -19.36
CA ILE A 460 20.70 -9.25 -20.51
C ILE A 460 21.22 -10.62 -20.91
N TRP A 461 21.57 -11.46 -19.94
CA TRP A 461 22.03 -12.82 -20.20
C TRP A 461 20.94 -13.69 -20.83
N PHE A 462 19.72 -13.63 -20.29
CA PHE A 462 18.55 -14.30 -20.88
C PHE A 462 18.27 -13.83 -22.31
N ALA A 463 18.29 -12.52 -22.57
CA ALA A 463 18.03 -11.92 -23.88
C ALA A 463 18.99 -12.39 -24.99
N ARG A 464 20.21 -12.78 -24.61
CA ARG A 464 21.27 -13.25 -25.52
C ARG A 464 21.41 -14.76 -25.60
N SER A 465 20.54 -15.50 -24.92
CA SER A 465 20.56 -16.96 -24.97
C SER A 465 19.91 -17.42 -26.27
N GLU A 466 20.68 -18.10 -27.12
CA GLU A 466 20.23 -18.65 -28.41
C GLU A 466 19.80 -20.12 -28.30
N GLU A 467 20.37 -20.84 -27.32
CA GLU A 467 20.08 -22.24 -27.07
C GLU A 467 18.91 -22.42 -26.09
N LEU A 468 17.98 -23.32 -26.42
CA LEU A 468 16.76 -23.54 -25.62
C LEU A 468 17.05 -23.84 -24.15
N ASN A 469 17.96 -24.78 -23.87
CA ASN A 469 18.27 -25.18 -22.50
C ASN A 469 18.98 -24.07 -21.72
N ALA A 470 19.83 -23.28 -22.39
CA ALA A 470 20.49 -22.13 -21.80
C ALA A 470 19.46 -21.03 -21.47
N SER A 471 18.51 -20.79 -22.38
CA SER A 471 17.42 -19.84 -22.20
C SER A 471 16.51 -20.20 -21.03
N LEU A 472 16.13 -21.49 -20.89
CA LEU A 472 15.35 -21.97 -19.75
C LEU A 472 16.07 -21.78 -18.42
N PHE A 473 17.38 -22.03 -18.38
CA PHE A 473 18.20 -21.84 -17.19
C PHE A 473 18.35 -20.36 -16.82
N ALA A 474 18.68 -19.51 -17.79
CA ALA A 474 18.79 -18.07 -17.60
C ALA A 474 17.46 -17.44 -17.19
N MET A 475 16.34 -17.87 -17.81
CA MET A 475 14.99 -17.44 -17.47
C MET A 475 14.63 -17.80 -16.02
N THR A 476 15.01 -18.98 -15.54
CA THR A 476 14.74 -19.41 -14.16
C THR A 476 15.45 -18.51 -13.16
N ILE A 477 16.73 -18.21 -13.39
CA ILE A 477 17.52 -17.31 -12.54
C ILE A 477 16.94 -15.89 -12.59
N PHE A 478 16.64 -15.40 -13.79
CA PHE A 478 16.03 -14.09 -14.00
C PHE A 478 14.68 -13.98 -13.27
N SER A 479 13.81 -14.98 -13.38
CA SER A 479 12.52 -15.06 -12.68
C SER A 479 12.68 -14.95 -11.17
N ILE A 480 13.59 -15.73 -10.57
CA ILE A 480 13.88 -15.67 -9.13
C ILE A 480 14.34 -14.27 -8.71
N LEU A 481 15.22 -13.64 -9.49
CA LEU A 481 15.73 -12.30 -9.19
C LEU A 481 14.66 -11.21 -9.31
N ILE A 482 13.73 -11.32 -10.28
CA ILE A 482 12.56 -10.44 -10.37
C ILE A 482 11.75 -10.52 -9.08
N GLN A 483 11.45 -11.74 -8.63
CA GLN A 483 10.64 -11.96 -7.44
C GLN A 483 11.32 -11.41 -6.18
N ILE A 484 12.61 -11.69 -5.99
CA ILE A 484 13.40 -11.17 -4.87
C ILE A 484 13.42 -9.64 -4.89
N SER A 485 13.72 -9.02 -6.04
CA SER A 485 13.75 -7.56 -6.19
C SER A 485 12.40 -6.94 -5.84
N THR A 486 11.31 -7.56 -6.28
CA THR A 486 9.96 -7.12 -5.94
C THR A 486 9.69 -7.20 -4.42
N GLY A 487 10.12 -8.30 -3.78
CA GLY A 487 9.98 -8.48 -2.33
C GLY A 487 10.79 -7.46 -1.52
N THR A 488 12.01 -7.14 -1.96
CA THR A 488 12.84 -6.13 -1.30
C THR A 488 12.23 -4.73 -1.35
N CYS A 489 11.53 -4.38 -2.44
CA CYS A 489 10.81 -3.11 -2.59
C CYS A 489 9.72 -2.95 -1.52
N TYR A 490 8.88 -3.97 -1.33
CA TYR A 490 7.84 -3.96 -0.29
C TYR A 490 8.39 -4.09 1.14
N GLY A 491 9.67 -4.45 1.29
CA GLY A 491 10.40 -4.25 2.55
C GLY A 491 10.67 -2.78 2.89
N ILE A 492 10.59 -1.85 1.93
CA ILE A 492 10.85 -0.42 2.14
C ILE A 492 9.55 0.37 2.26
N VAL A 493 8.51 -0.01 1.52
CA VAL A 493 7.19 0.69 1.47
C VAL A 493 6.62 1.10 2.83
N PRO A 494 6.59 0.24 3.87
CA PRO A 494 6.02 0.59 5.17
C PRO A 494 6.71 1.75 5.89
N PHE A 495 7.94 2.08 5.48
CA PHE A 495 8.75 3.13 6.10
C PHE A 495 8.53 4.51 5.48
N ILE A 496 7.95 4.62 4.27
CA ILE A 496 7.79 5.92 3.59
C ILE A 496 6.78 6.82 4.28
N ASP A 497 5.52 6.36 4.36
CA ASP A 497 4.46 7.02 5.11
C ASP A 497 3.85 6.00 6.05
N SER A 498 4.20 6.26 7.30
CA SER A 498 3.84 5.52 8.46
C SER A 498 2.34 5.47 8.75
N ALA A 499 1.69 6.59 8.47
CA ALA A 499 0.30 6.83 8.77
C ALA A 499 -0.57 6.30 7.62
N ASN A 500 -0.20 6.62 6.37
CA ASN A 500 -1.01 6.38 5.19
C ASN A 500 -0.40 5.27 4.32
N THR A 501 -0.19 4.10 4.92
CA THR A 501 0.45 2.97 4.26
C THR A 501 -0.35 2.49 3.04
N GLY A 502 -1.68 2.62 3.06
CA GLY A 502 -2.51 2.24 1.92
C GLY A 502 -2.31 3.12 0.70
N SER A 503 -2.30 4.45 0.87
CA SER A 503 -2.01 5.38 -0.22
C SER A 503 -0.61 5.17 -0.81
N VAL A 504 0.42 4.97 0.01
CA VAL A 504 1.77 4.68 -0.51
C VAL A 504 1.81 3.34 -1.24
N ALA A 505 1.21 2.29 -0.68
CA ALA A 505 1.13 0.99 -1.34
C ALA A 505 0.35 1.07 -2.67
N GLY A 506 -0.67 1.93 -2.75
CA GLY A 506 -1.41 2.24 -3.98
C GLY A 506 -0.55 2.88 -5.05
N ILE A 507 0.24 3.91 -4.69
CA ILE A 507 1.14 4.61 -5.62
C ILE A 507 2.26 3.68 -6.11
N VAL A 508 2.96 3.03 -5.18
CA VAL A 508 4.07 2.12 -5.51
C VAL A 508 3.54 0.93 -6.31
N GLY A 509 2.42 0.34 -5.87
CA GLY A 509 1.75 -0.73 -6.59
C GLY A 509 1.32 -0.31 -8.00
N GLY A 510 0.77 0.90 -8.17
CA GLY A 510 0.43 1.46 -9.49
C GLY A 510 1.62 1.41 -10.47
N GLY A 511 2.84 1.62 -9.97
CA GLY A 511 4.08 1.47 -10.73
C GLY A 511 4.21 0.14 -11.45
N GLY A 512 3.85 -0.98 -10.80
CA GLY A 512 3.91 -2.30 -11.42
C GLY A 512 3.05 -2.41 -12.68
N ASN A 513 1.84 -1.84 -12.66
CA ASN A 513 0.97 -1.82 -13.84
C ASN A 513 1.47 -0.84 -14.90
N VAL A 514 1.98 0.34 -14.50
CA VAL A 514 2.61 1.29 -15.42
C VAL A 514 3.78 0.63 -16.16
N GLY A 515 4.65 -0.08 -15.43
CA GLY A 515 5.76 -0.84 -16.00
C GLY A 515 5.29 -1.91 -16.97
N ALA A 516 4.25 -2.67 -16.61
CA ALA A 516 3.67 -3.69 -17.48
C ALA A 516 3.09 -3.11 -18.79
N VAL A 517 2.45 -1.93 -18.72
CA VAL A 517 1.96 -1.19 -19.91
C VAL A 517 3.14 -0.77 -20.78
N VAL A 518 4.12 -0.05 -20.20
CA VAL A 518 5.28 0.46 -20.95
C VAL A 518 6.05 -0.67 -21.61
N LEU A 519 6.36 -1.74 -20.85
CA LEU A 519 7.08 -2.89 -21.38
C LEU A 519 6.23 -3.67 -22.40
N GLY A 520 4.93 -3.84 -22.16
CA GLY A 520 4.03 -4.48 -23.11
C GLY A 520 3.98 -3.76 -24.46
N LEU A 521 3.96 -2.42 -24.46
CA LEU A 521 4.08 -1.62 -25.68
C LEU A 521 5.46 -1.76 -26.34
N VAL A 522 6.54 -1.89 -25.56
CA VAL A 522 7.87 -2.17 -26.10
C VAL A 522 7.90 -3.51 -26.83
N PHE A 523 7.34 -4.59 -26.26
CA PHE A 523 7.24 -5.89 -26.96
C PHE A 523 6.30 -5.87 -28.16
N MET A 524 5.27 -5.04 -28.12
CA MET A 524 4.35 -4.88 -29.25
C MET A 524 5.03 -4.28 -30.49
N CYS A 525 5.97 -3.36 -30.28
CA CYS A 525 6.61 -2.57 -31.34
C CYS A 525 8.02 -3.03 -31.72
N ASN A 526 8.61 -4.00 -31.01
CA ASN A 526 10.00 -4.42 -31.21
C ASN A 526 10.11 -5.95 -31.27
N GLU A 527 11.20 -6.44 -31.85
CA GLU A 527 11.59 -7.84 -31.73
C GLU A 527 11.91 -8.21 -30.27
N TYR A 528 11.69 -9.47 -29.90
CA TYR A 528 11.83 -9.95 -28.52
C TYR A 528 13.21 -9.62 -27.91
N GLN A 529 14.30 -9.89 -28.64
CA GLN A 529 15.66 -9.61 -28.15
C GLN A 529 15.83 -8.12 -27.81
N ARG A 530 15.41 -7.22 -28.70
CA ARG A 530 15.49 -5.78 -28.48
C ARG A 530 14.60 -5.32 -27.33
N ALA A 531 13.42 -5.90 -27.20
CA ALA A 531 12.50 -5.61 -26.11
C ALA A 531 13.08 -6.02 -24.75
N PHE A 532 13.70 -7.19 -24.65
CA PHE A 532 14.39 -7.63 -23.43
C PHE A 532 15.60 -6.74 -23.09
N GLU A 533 16.38 -6.31 -24.08
CA GLU A 533 17.47 -5.36 -23.87
C GLU A 533 16.96 -4.03 -23.30
N ILE A 534 15.92 -3.43 -23.90
CA ILE A 534 15.32 -2.19 -23.41
C ILE A 534 14.81 -2.38 -21.97
N MET A 535 14.11 -3.48 -21.69
CA MET A 535 13.66 -3.82 -20.34
C MET A 535 14.83 -3.84 -19.35
N SER A 536 15.94 -4.48 -19.71
CA SER A 536 17.12 -4.57 -18.84
C SER A 536 17.75 -3.20 -18.55
N CYS A 537 17.87 -2.35 -19.58
CA CYS A 537 18.39 -0.98 -19.42
C CYS A 537 17.50 -0.17 -18.48
N CYS A 538 16.17 -0.27 -18.63
CA CYS A 538 15.24 0.41 -17.75
C CYS A 538 15.31 -0.09 -16.30
N THR A 539 15.41 -1.41 -16.08
CA THR A 539 15.62 -1.99 -14.74
C THR A 539 16.89 -1.44 -14.09
N ILE A 540 18.03 -1.47 -14.79
CA ILE A 540 19.31 -0.96 -14.27
C ILE A 540 19.22 0.54 -14.00
N ALA A 541 18.66 1.32 -14.93
CA ALA A 541 18.50 2.77 -14.76
C ALA A 541 17.62 3.11 -13.55
N SER A 542 16.53 2.37 -13.32
CA SER A 542 15.67 2.56 -12.14
C SER A 542 16.38 2.19 -10.84
N ALA A 543 17.29 1.21 -10.86
CA ALA A 543 18.11 0.85 -9.70
C ALA A 543 18.98 2.04 -9.25
N LEU A 544 19.55 2.79 -10.21
CA LEU A 544 20.36 3.98 -9.93
C LEU A 544 19.59 5.11 -9.23
N LEU A 545 18.26 5.02 -9.12
CA LEU A 545 17.45 5.96 -8.35
C LEU A 545 17.47 5.68 -6.83
N THR A 546 17.95 4.52 -6.39
CA THR A 546 17.94 4.11 -4.97
C THR A 546 18.64 5.09 -4.03
N PRO A 547 19.81 5.67 -4.38
CA PRO A 547 20.49 6.63 -3.51
C PRO A 547 19.67 7.89 -3.20
N PHE A 548 18.68 8.23 -4.03
CA PHE A 548 17.83 9.42 -3.84
C PHE A 548 16.65 9.18 -2.89
N ILE A 549 16.42 7.92 -2.46
CA ILE A 549 15.38 7.60 -1.49
C ILE A 549 15.86 8.05 -0.11
N ALA A 550 15.19 9.08 0.42
CA ALA A 550 15.52 9.72 1.69
C ALA A 550 14.27 9.81 2.57
N VAL A 551 14.17 8.91 3.55
CA VAL A 551 13.06 8.88 4.51
C VAL A 551 13.49 9.61 5.78
N LYS A 552 12.63 10.51 6.29
CA LYS A 552 12.89 11.27 7.53
C LYS A 552 13.10 10.31 8.71
N GLY A 553 14.00 10.67 9.62
CA GLY A 553 14.37 9.85 10.78
C GLY A 553 15.28 8.65 10.49
N TYR A 554 15.60 8.36 9.23
CA TYR A 554 16.44 7.23 8.85
C TYR A 554 17.70 7.64 8.10
N LYS A 555 18.78 6.89 8.30
CA LYS A 555 19.99 6.99 7.48
C LYS A 555 19.67 6.57 6.03
N GLY A 556 20.04 7.43 5.07
CA GLY A 556 19.96 7.13 3.63
C GLY A 556 21.03 6.12 3.18
N MET A 557 20.98 5.71 1.92
CA MET A 557 21.90 4.69 1.38
C MET A 557 23.38 5.10 1.47
N LEU A 558 23.70 6.35 1.10
CA LEU A 558 25.06 6.89 1.05
C LEU A 558 25.36 7.91 2.16
N PHE A 559 24.35 8.68 2.58
CA PHE A 559 24.51 9.83 3.47
C PHE A 559 23.50 9.82 4.62
N GLY A 560 23.84 10.53 5.70
CA GLY A 560 22.96 10.72 6.87
C GLY A 560 23.34 9.87 8.08
N LYS A 561 22.63 10.11 9.19
CA LYS A 561 22.68 9.34 10.43
C LYS A 561 21.24 9.01 10.85
N ASP A 562 21.07 7.90 11.55
CA ASP A 562 19.78 7.55 12.13
C ASP A 562 19.47 8.50 13.30
N ASP A 563 18.31 9.14 13.25
CA ASP A 563 17.79 9.93 14.37
C ASP A 563 16.79 9.08 15.16
N HIS A 564 17.20 8.62 16.33
CA HIS A 564 16.40 7.71 17.14
C HIS A 564 15.22 8.41 17.84
N ASP A 565 15.27 9.72 18.00
CA ASP A 565 14.26 10.51 18.71
C ASP A 565 13.21 11.12 17.76
N ASP A 566 13.42 11.02 16.44
CA ASP A 566 12.50 11.54 15.44
C ASP A 566 11.11 10.85 15.54
N PRO A 567 10.01 11.60 15.78
CA PRO A 567 8.67 11.02 15.90
C PRO A 567 8.19 10.33 14.62
N SER A 568 8.75 10.63 13.45
CA SER A 568 8.42 9.95 12.18
C SER A 568 8.85 8.47 12.17
N ARG A 569 9.79 8.10 13.03
CA ARG A 569 10.27 6.72 13.21
C ARG A 569 9.28 5.85 13.98
N LYS A 570 8.41 6.46 14.79
CA LYS A 570 7.35 5.74 15.52
C LYS A 570 6.28 5.32 14.53
N GLN A 571 5.94 4.03 14.54
CA GLN A 571 4.86 3.52 13.72
C GLN A 571 3.52 4.06 14.22
N GLN A 572 2.98 5.05 13.51
CA GLN A 572 1.69 5.63 13.83
C GLN A 572 0.57 4.61 13.59
N SER A 573 -0.32 4.48 14.56
CA SER A 573 -1.50 3.63 14.48
C SER A 573 -2.74 4.52 14.33
N PRO A 574 -3.70 4.17 13.46
CA PRO A 574 -4.99 4.84 13.44
C PRO A 574 -5.82 4.51 14.70
N LEU A 575 -5.50 3.43 15.43
CA LEU A 575 -6.16 3.06 16.67
C LEU A 575 -5.72 3.96 17.82
N LEU A 576 -6.71 4.56 18.49
CA LEU A 576 -6.55 5.34 19.71
C LEU A 576 -6.44 4.38 20.89
N VAL A 577 -5.20 4.10 21.29
CA VAL A 577 -4.93 3.27 22.45
C VAL A 577 -5.17 4.13 23.69
N PRO A 578 -6.15 3.81 24.55
CA PRO A 578 -6.28 4.51 25.81
C PRO A 578 -4.97 4.32 26.56
N LYS A 579 -4.38 5.39 27.11
CA LYS A 579 -3.28 5.25 28.07
C LYS A 579 -3.82 4.37 29.20
N MET A 580 -3.47 3.09 29.23
CA MET A 580 -3.75 2.24 30.38
C MET A 580 -3.03 2.90 31.54
N ARG A 581 -3.74 3.63 32.39
CA ARG A 581 -3.22 3.96 33.71
C ARG A 581 -2.97 2.61 34.35
N HIS A 582 -1.71 2.26 34.58
CA HIS A 582 -1.38 1.30 35.61
C HIS A 582 -1.96 1.86 36.91
N SER A 583 -3.19 1.49 37.23
CA SER A 583 -3.82 1.81 38.50
C SER A 583 -3.49 0.63 39.43
N PRO A 584 -2.64 0.80 40.45
CA PRO A 584 -2.34 -0.25 41.41
C PRO A 584 -3.49 -0.37 42.42
N HIS A 585 -4.74 -0.48 41.97
CA HIS A 585 -5.90 -0.68 42.83
C HIS A 585 -6.92 -1.61 42.18
N PHE A 586 -6.55 -2.88 42.02
CA PHE A 586 -7.51 -3.96 42.10
C PHE A 586 -8.00 -4.05 43.56
N VAL A 587 -9.04 -3.29 43.89
CA VAL A 587 -9.78 -3.50 45.13
C VAL A 587 -10.51 -4.84 44.99
N LYS A 588 -10.05 -5.84 45.74
CA LYS A 588 -10.78 -7.09 45.99
C LYS A 588 -12.19 -6.73 46.49
N LEU A 589 -13.19 -6.83 45.62
CA LEU A 589 -14.59 -6.88 46.02
C LEU A 589 -14.81 -8.18 46.81
N LYS A 590 -14.70 -8.06 48.13
CA LYS A 590 -15.03 -9.11 49.10
C LYS A 590 -16.55 -9.31 49.02
N ARG A 591 -16.99 -10.47 48.50
CA ARG A 591 -18.40 -10.92 48.55
C ARG A 591 -18.90 -10.80 50.00
N ARG A 592 -19.96 -10.02 50.22
CA ARG A 592 -20.75 -10.08 51.46
C ARG A 592 -21.55 -11.38 51.44
N PRO A 593 -21.58 -12.17 52.53
CA PRO A 593 -22.50 -13.29 52.64
C PRO A 593 -23.91 -12.75 52.93
N HIS A 594 -24.90 -13.22 52.19
CA HIS A 594 -26.30 -13.12 52.56
C HIS A 594 -26.53 -13.87 53.88
N LYS A 595 -27.21 -13.22 54.82
CA LYS A 595 -28.00 -13.85 55.87
C LYS A 595 -29.45 -13.55 55.59
#